data_AF-A0A7S2EMC8-F1
#
_entry.id   AF-A0A7S2EMC8-F1
#
_cell.length_a   1.000
_cell.length_b   1.000
_cell.length_c   1.000
_cell.angle_alpha   90.00
_cell.angle_beta   90.00
_cell.angle_gamma   90.00
#
_symmetry.space_group_name_H-M   'P 1'
#
loop_
_entity.id
_entity.type
_entity.pdbx_description
1 polymer ?
#
loop_
_entity_poly.entity_id
_entity_poly.type
_entity_poly.pdbx_seq_one_letter_code
_entity_poly.pdbx_strand_id
1 'polypeptide(L)'
;TIGMWRKANYLKIHFAESWNELHHLLIMEELGGADRWLDRFVAQHIAVAYYWLVLGLYFWNPTMAYNLNEAIEEHAFSTYDMFLKDHEDELKKQPAPSIAKEYYRDGDLYMFDEIQTGTCEPRRPKIDNLYDVFVAIRDDEAEHVKTMAHLQTDLELSNAHDGTCEVPDLFQGV
;
A
#
# COMPACT_ATOMS: atom_id res chain seq x y z
N THR A 1 -20.98 17.69 10.79
CA THR A 1 -21.04 16.33 10.21
C THR A 1 -22.01 15.49 11.01
N ILE A 2 -22.72 14.53 10.40
CA ILE A 2 -23.89 13.82 10.98
C ILE A 2 -23.50 12.79 12.05
N GLY A 3 -22.24 12.74 12.50
CA GLY A 3 -21.80 12.02 13.71
C GLY A 3 -21.84 10.49 13.69
N MET A 4 -22.54 9.88 12.72
CA MET A 4 -22.84 8.44 12.67
C MET A 4 -21.67 7.53 12.26
N TRP A 5 -20.53 8.09 11.83
CA TRP A 5 -19.42 7.34 11.24
C TRP A 5 -18.05 7.89 11.63
N ARG A 6 -17.82 8.16 12.92
CA ARG A 6 -16.52 8.66 13.41
C ARG A 6 -15.54 7.52 13.65
N LYS A 7 -15.12 6.82 12.59
CA LYS A 7 -13.96 5.93 12.63
C LYS A 7 -12.73 6.70 12.13
N ALA A 8 -12.16 7.56 12.98
CA ALA A 8 -11.01 8.40 12.61
C ALA A 8 -9.80 7.56 12.15
N ASN A 9 -9.58 6.42 12.80
CA ASN A 9 -8.53 5.47 12.44
C ASN A 9 -8.74 4.89 11.03
N TYR A 10 -9.99 4.64 10.62
CA TYR A 10 -10.31 4.16 9.27
C TYR A 10 -9.99 5.22 8.22
N LEU A 11 -10.31 6.48 8.48
CA LEU A 11 -9.96 7.55 7.53
C LEU A 11 -8.43 7.68 7.41
N LYS A 12 -7.73 7.56 8.53
CA LYS A 12 -6.27 7.68 8.60
C LYS A 12 -5.58 6.56 7.82
N ILE A 13 -5.99 5.30 8.02
CA ILE A 13 -5.38 4.15 7.32
C ILE A 13 -5.60 4.22 5.81
N HIS A 14 -6.83 4.51 5.34
CA HIS A 14 -7.09 4.60 3.89
C HIS A 14 -6.31 5.76 3.26
N PHE A 15 -6.13 6.85 4.00
CA PHE A 15 -5.29 7.96 3.54
C PHE A 15 -3.81 7.54 3.48
N ALA A 16 -3.33 6.81 4.48
CA ALA A 16 -1.96 6.29 4.52
C ALA A 16 -1.68 5.31 3.36
N GLU A 17 -2.60 4.39 3.07
CA GLU A 17 -2.49 3.47 1.91
C GLU A 17 -2.53 4.26 0.60
N SER A 18 -3.50 5.17 0.43
CA SER A 18 -3.56 6.03 -0.78
C SER A 18 -2.30 6.87 -0.95
N TRP A 19 -1.67 7.27 0.15
CA TRP A 19 -0.40 7.99 0.15
C TRP A 19 0.76 7.06 -0.23
N ASN A 20 0.77 5.81 0.24
CA ASN A 20 1.75 4.79 -0.14
C ASN A 20 1.68 4.46 -1.64
N GLU A 21 0.48 4.15 -2.15
CA GLU A 21 0.21 3.89 -3.58
C GLU A 21 0.63 5.04 -4.49
N LEU A 22 0.40 6.29 -4.04
CA LEU A 22 0.89 7.47 -4.76
C LEU A 22 2.42 7.46 -4.86
N HIS A 23 3.14 7.05 -3.81
CA HIS A 23 4.60 6.98 -3.86
C HIS A 23 5.11 5.85 -4.74
N HIS A 24 4.43 4.70 -4.78
CA HIS A 24 4.72 3.67 -5.77
C HIS A 24 4.58 4.22 -7.19
N LEU A 25 3.49 4.93 -7.47
CA LEU A 25 3.28 5.59 -8.76
C LEU A 25 4.43 6.56 -9.07
N LEU A 26 4.79 7.45 -8.15
CA LEU A 26 5.88 8.42 -8.36
C LEU A 26 7.24 7.74 -8.60
N ILE A 27 7.51 6.62 -7.92
CA ILE A 27 8.70 5.79 -8.17
C ILE A 27 8.67 5.23 -9.60
N MET A 28 7.54 4.67 -10.04
CA MET A 28 7.41 4.16 -11.41
C MET A 28 7.52 5.27 -12.46
N GLU A 29 7.02 6.47 -12.16
CA GLU A 29 7.18 7.64 -13.03
C GLU A 29 8.65 8.10 -13.13
N GLU A 30 9.41 8.12 -12.03
CA GLU A 30 10.86 8.41 -12.04
C GLU A 30 11.65 7.37 -12.86
N LEU A 31 11.15 6.13 -12.90
CA LEU A 31 11.68 5.04 -13.73
C LEU A 31 11.22 5.09 -15.20
N GLY A 32 10.43 6.09 -15.61
CA GLY A 32 9.97 6.30 -16.98
C GLY A 32 8.59 5.73 -17.30
N GLY A 33 7.82 5.27 -16.30
CA GLY A 33 6.48 4.69 -16.46
C GLY A 33 5.44 5.65 -17.07
N ALA A 34 5.69 6.96 -17.05
CA ALA A 34 4.81 7.99 -17.61
C ALA A 34 5.32 8.62 -18.93
N ASP A 35 6.41 8.12 -19.52
CA ASP A 35 7.03 8.73 -20.70
C ASP A 35 6.11 8.73 -21.92
N ARG A 36 5.30 7.67 -22.08
CA ARG A 36 4.41 7.51 -23.23
C ARG A 36 3.05 8.13 -22.95
N TRP A 37 2.55 8.93 -23.89
CA TRP A 37 1.21 9.51 -23.80
C TRP A 37 0.11 8.45 -23.72
N LEU A 38 0.25 7.34 -24.46
CA LEU A 38 -0.77 6.29 -24.48
C LEU A 38 -0.91 5.62 -23.10
N ASP A 39 0.21 5.36 -22.43
CA ASP A 39 0.22 4.74 -21.11
C ASP A 39 -0.51 5.64 -20.09
N ARG A 40 -0.21 6.95 -20.11
CA ARG A 40 -0.93 7.96 -19.30
C ARG A 40 -2.42 8.03 -19.60
N PHE A 41 -2.77 8.03 -20.88
CA PHE A 41 -4.17 8.08 -21.30
C PHE A 41 -4.93 6.85 -20.79
N VAL A 42 -4.39 5.65 -21.00
CA VAL A 42 -5.02 4.41 -20.54
C VAL A 42 -5.12 4.35 -19.02
N ALA A 43 -4.02 4.67 -18.31
CA ALA A 43 -3.99 4.67 -16.85
C ALA A 43 -5.06 5.59 -16.24
N GLN A 44 -5.18 6.82 -16.76
CA GLN A 44 -6.18 7.77 -16.25
C GLN A 44 -7.62 7.27 -16.43
N HIS A 45 -7.95 6.66 -17.56
CA HIS A 45 -9.30 6.17 -17.81
C HIS A 45 -9.61 4.92 -16.99
N ILE A 46 -8.63 4.03 -16.79
CA ILE A 46 -8.76 2.88 -15.89
C ILE A 46 -8.97 3.37 -14.45
N ALA A 47 -8.20 4.35 -13.98
CA ALA A 47 -8.35 4.90 -12.62
C ALA A 47 -9.76 5.48 -12.39
N VAL A 48 -10.31 6.23 -13.36
CA VAL A 48 -11.69 6.76 -13.26
C VAL A 48 -12.72 5.62 -13.25
N ALA A 49 -12.57 4.62 -14.12
CA ALA A 49 -13.48 3.47 -14.14
C ALA A 49 -13.43 2.66 -12.84
N TYR A 50 -12.22 2.44 -12.32
CA TYR A 50 -11.97 1.74 -11.07
C TYR A 50 -12.59 2.48 -9.88
N TYR A 51 -12.43 3.81 -9.80
CA TYR A 51 -13.07 4.64 -8.79
C TYR A 51 -14.59 4.43 -8.73
N TRP A 52 -15.27 4.48 -9.87
CA TRP A 52 -16.72 4.30 -9.93
C TRP A 52 -17.15 2.86 -9.58
N LEU A 53 -16.35 1.86 -9.95
CA LEU A 53 -16.59 0.47 -9.58
C LEU A 53 -16.52 0.29 -8.06
N VAL A 54 -15.42 0.71 -7.43
CA VAL A 54 -15.21 0.59 -5.97
C VAL A 54 -16.28 1.37 -5.21
N LEU A 55 -16.62 2.59 -5.66
CA LEU A 55 -17.68 3.38 -5.06
C LEU A 55 -19.05 2.68 -5.12
N GLY A 56 -19.37 2.07 -6.28
CA GLY A 56 -20.60 1.30 -6.46
C GLY A 56 -20.65 0.07 -5.56
N LEU A 57 -19.53 -0.66 -5.44
CA LEU A 57 -19.41 -1.80 -4.52
C LEU A 57 -19.54 -1.36 -3.07
N TYR A 58 -18.85 -0.30 -2.66
CA TYR A 58 -18.89 0.20 -1.28
C TYR A 58 -20.29 0.66 -0.87
N PHE A 59 -21.01 1.33 -1.77
CA PHE A 59 -22.39 1.74 -1.53
C PHE A 59 -23.33 0.53 -1.36
N TRP A 60 -23.08 -0.56 -2.08
CA TRP A 60 -23.89 -1.78 -2.01
C TRP A 60 -23.56 -2.64 -0.79
N ASN A 61 -22.28 -2.92 -0.58
CA ASN A 61 -21.73 -3.66 0.54
C ASN A 61 -20.22 -3.33 0.68
N PRO A 62 -19.80 -2.61 1.72
CA PRO A 62 -18.39 -2.26 1.97
C PRO A 62 -17.44 -3.46 1.94
N THR A 63 -17.87 -4.62 2.46
CA THR A 63 -17.05 -5.85 2.43
C THR A 63 -16.69 -6.25 0.99
N MET A 64 -17.58 -6.04 0.00
CA MET A 64 -17.25 -6.36 -1.40
C MET A 64 -16.16 -5.45 -1.95
N ALA A 65 -16.14 -4.18 -1.56
CA ALA A 65 -15.06 -3.27 -1.95
C ALA A 65 -13.74 -3.69 -1.30
N TYR A 66 -13.74 -4.10 -0.02
CA TYR A 66 -12.54 -4.60 0.64
C TYR A 66 -12.02 -5.91 0.04
N ASN A 67 -12.90 -6.87 -0.28
CA ASN A 67 -12.50 -8.10 -0.95
C ASN A 67 -11.91 -7.86 -2.34
N LEU A 68 -12.44 -6.87 -3.08
CA LEU A 68 -11.89 -6.51 -4.40
C LEU A 68 -10.48 -5.94 -4.26
N ASN A 69 -10.28 -5.00 -3.33
CA ASN A 69 -8.96 -4.40 -3.13
C ASN A 69 -7.99 -5.46 -2.58
N GLU A 70 -8.37 -6.29 -1.60
CA GLU A 70 -7.55 -7.42 -1.12
C GLU A 70 -7.03 -8.29 -2.27
N ALA A 71 -7.91 -8.71 -3.19
CA ALA A 71 -7.52 -9.52 -4.34
C ALA A 71 -6.57 -8.79 -5.31
N ILE A 72 -6.67 -7.46 -5.40
CA ILE A 72 -5.75 -6.64 -6.20
C ILE A 72 -4.38 -6.57 -5.52
N GLU A 73 -4.33 -6.37 -4.20
CA GLU A 73 -3.08 -6.32 -3.44
C GLU A 73 -2.38 -7.69 -3.44
N GLU A 74 -3.11 -8.80 -3.30
CA GLU A 74 -2.56 -10.15 -3.44
C GLU A 74 -1.93 -10.36 -4.83
N HIS A 75 -2.58 -9.83 -5.87
CA HIS A 75 -2.06 -9.90 -7.23
C HIS A 75 -0.84 -8.98 -7.45
N ALA A 76 -0.84 -7.79 -6.85
CA ALA A 76 0.29 -6.85 -6.89
C ALA A 76 1.51 -7.46 -6.18
N PHE A 77 1.34 -7.98 -4.97
CA PHE A 77 2.36 -8.73 -4.23
C PHE A 77 2.96 -9.84 -5.10
N SER A 78 2.11 -10.69 -5.68
CA SER A 78 2.56 -11.81 -6.51
C SER A 78 3.34 -11.34 -7.73
N THR A 79 2.87 -10.26 -8.39
CA THR A 79 3.55 -9.65 -9.53
C THR A 79 4.94 -9.16 -9.17
N TYR A 80 5.08 -8.41 -8.07
CA TYR A 80 6.39 -7.92 -7.64
C TYR A 80 7.32 -9.04 -7.16
N ASP A 81 6.79 -10.05 -6.48
CA ASP A 81 7.58 -11.21 -6.04
C ASP A 81 8.14 -12.01 -7.23
N MET A 82 7.35 -12.17 -8.30
CA MET A 82 7.83 -12.75 -9.56
C MET A 82 8.87 -11.85 -10.22
N PHE A 83 8.61 -10.55 -10.33
CA PHE A 83 9.54 -9.59 -10.95
C PHE A 83 10.90 -9.56 -10.24
N LEU A 84 10.91 -9.59 -8.91
CA LEU A 84 12.11 -9.65 -8.09
C LEU A 84 12.93 -10.90 -8.36
N LYS A 85 12.29 -12.07 -8.49
CA LYS A 85 12.95 -13.35 -8.80
C LYS A 85 13.55 -13.36 -10.21
N ASP A 86 12.84 -12.79 -11.18
CA ASP A 86 13.25 -12.82 -12.57
C ASP A 86 14.36 -11.81 -12.88
N HIS A 87 14.45 -10.71 -12.11
CA HIS A 87 15.36 -9.58 -12.41
C HIS A 87 16.35 -9.22 -11.28
N GLU A 88 16.54 -10.10 -10.28
CA GLU A 88 17.39 -9.84 -9.09
C GLU A 88 18.77 -9.23 -9.43
N ASP A 89 19.50 -9.88 -10.34
CA ASP A 89 20.87 -9.49 -10.73
C ASP A 89 20.93 -8.14 -11.45
N GLU A 90 19.86 -7.74 -12.13
CA GLU A 90 19.77 -6.48 -12.87
C GLU A 90 19.38 -5.34 -11.94
N LEU A 91 18.41 -5.59 -11.05
CA LEU A 91 17.91 -4.62 -10.09
C LEU A 91 18.98 -4.23 -9.06
N LYS A 92 19.77 -5.20 -8.57
CA LYS A 92 20.86 -4.92 -7.61
C LYS A 92 21.97 -4.03 -8.16
N LYS A 93 22.13 -3.96 -9.49
CA LYS A 93 23.14 -3.11 -10.16
C LYS A 93 22.64 -1.67 -10.36
N GLN A 94 21.34 -1.44 -10.26
CA GLN A 94 20.74 -0.15 -10.49
C GLN A 94 20.61 0.65 -9.18
N PRO A 95 20.86 1.97 -9.22
CA PRO A 95 20.71 2.79 -8.03
C PRO A 95 19.23 2.89 -7.65
N ALA A 96 18.95 2.95 -6.35
CA ALA A 96 17.61 3.29 -5.88
C ALA A 96 17.23 4.73 -6.30
N PRO A 97 16.02 4.95 -6.85
CA PRO A 97 15.52 6.27 -7.23
C PRO A 97 15.48 7.24 -6.05
N SER A 98 15.54 8.53 -6.34
CA SER A 98 15.60 9.56 -5.31
C SER A 98 14.30 9.64 -4.51
N ILE A 99 13.16 9.52 -5.18
CA ILE A 99 11.83 9.53 -4.54
C ILE A 99 11.66 8.34 -3.59
N ALA A 100 12.20 7.17 -3.94
CA ALA A 100 12.13 5.99 -3.08
C ALA A 100 12.93 6.19 -1.77
N LYS A 101 14.13 6.78 -1.84
CA LYS A 101 14.94 7.07 -0.65
C LYS A 101 14.26 8.10 0.25
N GLU A 102 13.69 9.14 -0.34
CA GLU A 102 12.92 10.15 0.38
C GLU A 102 11.73 9.50 1.10
N TYR A 103 10.95 8.68 0.39
CA TYR A 103 9.74 8.07 0.95
C TYR A 103 10.02 7.06 2.07
N TYR A 104 10.96 6.15 1.86
CA TYR A 104 11.18 5.02 2.77
C TYR A 104 12.20 5.27 3.89
N ARG A 105 13.05 6.30 3.75
CA ARG A 105 14.19 6.51 4.68
C ARG A 105 14.33 7.94 5.19
N ASP A 106 14.33 8.93 4.30
CA ASP A 106 14.82 10.27 4.63
C ASP A 106 13.70 11.28 4.98
N GLY A 107 12.48 11.05 4.49
CA GLY A 107 11.33 11.94 4.63
C GLY A 107 10.49 11.70 5.88
N ASP A 108 9.26 12.24 5.87
CA ASP A 108 8.30 12.04 6.96
C ASP A 108 7.67 10.64 6.88
N LEU A 109 8.11 9.77 7.79
CA LEU A 109 7.67 8.38 7.87
C LEU A 109 6.31 8.22 8.59
N TYR A 110 5.65 9.30 9.01
CA TYR A 110 4.38 9.20 9.73
C TYR A 110 3.35 8.38 8.96
N MET A 111 3.05 8.70 7.69
CA MET A 111 2.07 7.94 6.91
C MET A 111 2.57 6.53 6.55
N PHE A 112 3.89 6.33 6.46
CA PHE A 112 4.48 5.03 6.23
C PHE A 112 4.39 4.10 7.45
N ASP A 113 4.37 4.67 8.66
CA ASP A 113 4.11 3.90 9.87
C ASP A 113 2.65 3.48 9.96
N GLU A 114 1.73 4.33 9.49
CA GLU A 114 0.30 4.08 9.61
C GLU A 114 -0.22 2.94 8.73
N ILE A 115 0.44 2.63 7.60
CA ILE A 115 0.04 1.48 6.78
C ILE A 115 0.36 0.13 7.44
N GLN A 116 1.19 0.10 8.48
CA GLN A 116 1.69 -1.12 9.11
C GLN A 116 0.81 -1.49 10.30
N THR A 117 -0.24 -2.25 10.01
CA THR A 117 -1.26 -2.64 10.99
C THR A 117 -0.82 -3.87 11.78
N GLY A 118 -1.21 -3.97 13.06
CA GLY A 118 -0.88 -5.14 13.87
C GLY A 118 0.60 -5.31 14.22
N THR A 119 1.42 -4.25 14.09
CA THR A 119 2.81 -4.22 14.59
C THR A 119 3.04 -3.03 15.51
N CYS A 120 3.88 -3.23 16.52
CA CYS A 120 4.31 -2.18 17.44
C CYS A 120 5.65 -1.55 17.04
N GLU A 121 6.39 -2.23 16.18
CA GLU A 121 7.66 -1.75 15.64
C GLU A 121 7.50 -1.62 14.12
N PRO A 122 7.25 -0.40 13.62
CA PRO A 122 7.17 -0.15 12.19
C PRO A 122 8.48 -0.55 11.50
N ARG A 123 8.37 -1.30 10.41
CA ARG A 123 9.48 -1.70 9.54
C ARG A 123 10.22 -0.47 9.04
N ARG A 124 11.51 -0.65 8.79
CA ARG A 124 12.41 0.36 8.21
C ARG A 124 13.20 -0.30 7.10
N PRO A 125 12.72 -0.29 5.85
CA PRO A 125 13.41 -0.95 4.76
C PRO A 125 14.73 -0.23 4.48
N LYS A 126 15.75 -1.00 4.11
CA LYS A 126 17.01 -0.44 3.60
C LYS A 126 16.82 -0.17 2.11
N ILE A 127 17.28 0.98 1.64
CA ILE A 127 17.10 1.40 0.25
C ILE A 127 18.49 1.75 -0.33
N ASP A 128 19.27 0.71 -0.66
CA ASP A 128 20.62 0.87 -1.19
C ASP A 128 20.62 0.79 -2.72
N ASN A 129 19.79 -0.10 -3.29
CA ASN A 129 19.68 -0.34 -4.73
C ASN A 129 18.22 -0.53 -5.16
N LEU A 130 17.97 -0.63 -6.47
CA LEU A 130 16.62 -0.74 -7.02
C LEU A 130 15.90 -2.03 -6.59
N TYR A 131 16.63 -3.12 -6.36
CA TYR A 131 16.03 -4.36 -5.83
C TYR A 131 15.39 -4.13 -4.47
N ASP A 132 16.08 -3.40 -3.58
CA ASP A 132 15.54 -3.14 -2.23
C ASP A 132 14.26 -2.28 -2.29
N VAL A 133 14.14 -1.39 -3.29
CA VAL A 133 12.93 -0.59 -3.53
C VAL A 133 11.76 -1.49 -3.90
N PHE A 134 11.95 -2.42 -4.84
CA PHE A 134 10.89 -3.35 -5.23
C PHE A 134 10.54 -4.34 -4.11
N VAL A 135 11.50 -4.71 -3.26
CA VAL A 135 11.22 -5.47 -2.03
C VAL A 135 10.33 -4.66 -1.09
N ALA A 136 10.67 -3.38 -0.87
CA ALA A 136 9.86 -2.51 -0.04
C ALA A 136 8.42 -2.37 -0.58
N ILE A 137 8.26 -2.09 -1.88
CA ILE A 137 6.96 -2.01 -2.55
C ILE A 137 6.17 -3.32 -2.36
N ARG A 138 6.77 -4.48 -2.67
CA ARG A 138 6.11 -5.79 -2.48
C ARG A 138 5.63 -5.96 -1.03
N ASP A 139 6.48 -5.61 -0.07
CA ASP A 139 6.15 -5.76 1.35
C ASP A 139 5.09 -4.74 1.80
N ASP A 140 4.98 -3.58 1.16
CA ASP A 140 3.86 -2.64 1.32
C ASP A 140 2.54 -3.32 0.92
N GLU A 141 2.49 -3.99 -0.24
CA GLU A 141 1.28 -4.68 -0.72
C GLU A 141 0.83 -5.77 0.25
N ALA A 142 1.79 -6.47 0.88
CA ALA A 142 1.46 -7.46 1.90
C ALA A 142 0.80 -6.83 3.15
N GLU A 143 1.20 -5.61 3.53
CA GLU A 143 0.53 -4.85 4.59
C GLU A 143 -0.87 -4.38 4.17
N HIS A 144 -1.04 -3.99 2.91
CA HIS A 144 -2.36 -3.64 2.35
C HIS A 144 -3.31 -4.86 2.36
N VAL A 145 -2.84 -6.06 1.98
CA VAL A 145 -3.64 -7.31 2.07
C VAL A 145 -4.15 -7.53 3.49
N LYS A 146 -3.27 -7.46 4.49
CA LYS A 146 -3.65 -7.64 5.91
C LYS A 146 -4.71 -6.62 6.33
N THR A 147 -4.51 -5.36 5.93
CA THR A 147 -5.41 -4.26 6.28
C THR A 147 -6.78 -4.43 5.61
N MET A 148 -6.83 -4.76 4.32
CA MET A 148 -8.08 -5.05 3.59
C MET A 148 -8.83 -6.23 4.22
N ALA A 149 -8.14 -7.31 4.57
CA ALA A 149 -8.73 -8.45 5.26
C ALA A 149 -9.36 -8.06 6.60
N HIS A 150 -8.68 -7.23 7.40
CA HIS A 150 -9.20 -6.77 8.69
C HIS A 150 -10.45 -5.90 8.54
N LEU A 151 -10.44 -4.99 7.55
CA LEU A 151 -11.55 -4.06 7.27
C LEU A 151 -12.85 -4.77 6.86
N GLN A 152 -12.80 -6.05 6.47
CA GLN A 152 -13.99 -6.86 6.20
C GLN A 152 -14.80 -7.22 7.45
N THR A 153 -14.17 -7.21 8.64
CA THR A 153 -14.72 -7.77 9.88
C THR A 153 -15.28 -6.73 10.86
N ASP A 154 -15.30 -5.45 10.47
CA ASP A 154 -15.77 -4.31 11.30
C ASP A 154 -15.00 -4.09 12.63
N LEU A 155 -13.89 -4.81 12.84
CA LEU A 155 -13.05 -4.72 14.03
C LEU A 155 -12.24 -3.41 14.07
N GLU A 156 -11.82 -3.00 15.27
CA GLU A 156 -10.93 -1.83 15.44
C GLU A 156 -9.53 -2.15 14.93
N LEU A 157 -8.92 -1.20 14.20
CA LEU A 157 -7.52 -1.27 13.76
C LEU A 157 -6.61 -0.71 14.85
N SER A 158 -5.47 -1.37 15.09
CA SER A 158 -4.43 -0.90 15.99
C SER A 158 -3.09 -0.74 15.26
N ASN A 159 -2.45 0.41 15.49
CA ASN A 159 -1.15 0.78 14.93
C ASN A 159 -0.17 1.17 16.04
N ALA A 160 1.13 1.26 15.71
CA ALA A 160 2.20 1.61 16.65
C ALA A 160 1.99 2.96 17.38
N HIS A 161 1.25 3.90 16.77
CA HIS A 161 1.01 5.24 17.30
C HIS A 161 -0.22 5.33 18.23
N ASP A 162 -0.97 4.24 18.46
CA ASP A 162 -2.23 4.26 19.24
C ASP A 162 -2.03 4.18 20.78
N GLY A 163 -0.80 4.30 21.28
CA GLY A 163 -0.49 4.45 22.71
C GLY A 163 -0.68 3.19 23.58
N THR A 164 -1.44 2.20 23.12
CA THR A 164 -1.57 0.85 23.67
C THR A 164 -1.46 -0.14 22.52
N CYS A 165 -0.25 -0.39 22.02
CA CYS A 165 -0.07 -1.37 20.96
C CYS A 165 -0.26 -2.79 21.55
N GLU A 166 -1.51 -3.24 21.58
CA GLU A 166 -1.87 -4.63 21.78
C GLU A 166 -2.10 -5.23 20.38
N VAL A 167 -1.23 -6.17 19.98
CA VAL A 167 -1.37 -6.88 18.71
C VAL A 167 -2.46 -7.94 18.88
N PRO A 168 -3.59 -7.87 18.14
CA PRO A 168 -4.64 -8.88 18.23
C PRO A 168 -4.12 -10.26 17.79
N ASP A 169 -4.52 -11.34 18.47
CA ASP A 169 -4.09 -12.73 18.22
C ASP A 169 -4.35 -13.24 16.77
N LEU A 170 -5.11 -12.51 15.96
CA LEU A 170 -5.40 -12.84 14.56
C LEU A 170 -4.17 -12.76 13.63
N PHE A 171 -3.11 -12.05 14.03
CA PHE A 171 -1.89 -11.90 13.24
C PHE A 171 -0.81 -12.97 13.52
N GLN A 172 -1.04 -13.93 14.42
CA GLN A 172 -0.06 -14.97 14.80
C GLN A 172 -0.06 -16.23 13.90
N GLY A 173 -0.77 -16.22 12.77
CA GLY A 173 -1.04 -17.43 11.98
C GLY A 173 -0.83 -17.35 10.48
N VAL A 174 -0.23 -16.27 9.94
CA VAL A 174 0.11 -16.13 8.51
C VAL A 174 1.61 -16.00 8.35
#